data_AF-A0A8X6WKZ2-F1
#
_entry.id   AF-A0A8X6WKZ2-F1
#
_cell.length_a   1.000
_cell.length_b   1.000
_cell.length_c   1.000
_cell.angle_alpha   90.00
_cell.angle_beta   90.00
_cell.angle_gamma   90.00
#
_symmetry.space_group_name_H-M   'P 1'
#
loop_
_entity.id
_entity.type
_entity.pdbx_description
1 polymer ?
#
loop_
_entity_poly.entity_id
_entity_poly.type
_entity_poly.pdbx_seq_one_letter_code
_entity_poly.pdbx_strand_id
1 'polypeptide(L)'
;MSIFETDNIRIKVPKYHITRFYGDDASKWLTFWNSFETAVHNNESLNNVDKFNYLKAHLGGSALNTVEGFPISAKTYDEAVELLKNRFANPEILIQAHMNKILSHYSL
;
A
#
# COMPACT_ATOMS: atom_id res chain seq x y z
N MET A 1 -3.60 50.62 4.55
CA MET A 1 -3.98 49.52 3.64
C MET A 1 -2.96 48.41 3.84
N SER A 2 -3.18 47.53 4.81
CA SER A 2 -2.22 46.47 5.12
C SER A 2 -2.53 45.28 4.23
N ILE A 3 -1.59 44.95 3.37
CA ILE A 3 -1.55 43.73 2.56
C ILE A 3 -1.62 42.52 3.51
N PHE A 4 -2.65 41.69 3.35
CA PHE A 4 -2.71 40.41 4.03
C PHE A 4 -1.63 39.51 3.43
N GLU A 5 -0.57 39.31 4.19
CA GLU A 5 0.39 38.24 3.99
C GLU A 5 -0.40 36.94 4.00
N THR A 6 -0.50 36.30 2.84
CA THR A 6 -1.17 35.01 2.71
C THR A 6 -0.24 33.99 3.35
N ASP A 7 -0.39 33.80 4.66
CA ASP A 7 0.26 32.72 5.38
C ASP A 7 -0.12 31.44 4.62
N ASN A 8 0.86 30.91 3.91
CA ASN A 8 0.70 29.71 3.12
C ASN A 8 0.39 28.63 4.15
N ILE A 9 -0.90 28.32 4.34
CA ILE A 9 -1.37 27.30 5.27
C ILE A 9 -0.73 26.01 4.78
N ARG A 10 0.45 25.71 5.30
CA ARG A 10 1.10 24.42 5.18
C ARG A 10 0.24 23.50 6.01
N ILE A 11 -0.84 23.01 5.40
CA ILE A 11 -1.57 21.86 5.89
C ILE A 11 -0.49 20.81 6.10
N LYS A 12 -0.07 20.61 7.35
CA LYS A 12 0.78 19.49 7.73
C LYS A 12 -0.10 18.27 7.55
N VAL A 13 -0.13 17.78 6.31
CA VAL A 13 -0.68 16.48 5.98
C VAL A 13 -0.06 15.52 6.99
N PRO A 14 -0.87 14.80 7.79
CA PRO A 14 -0.31 13.81 8.71
C PRO A 14 0.63 12.96 7.89
N LYS A 15 1.91 12.88 8.31
CA LYS A 15 2.92 12.08 7.59
C LYS A 15 2.28 10.72 7.36
N TYR A 16 1.90 10.42 6.12
CA TYR A 16 1.05 9.29 5.82
C TYR A 16 1.91 8.05 6.11
N HIS A 17 1.77 7.50 7.32
CA HIS A 17 2.60 6.38 7.75
C HIS A 17 2.14 5.17 6.97
N ILE A 18 2.93 4.76 5.98
CA ILE A 18 2.71 3.51 5.26
C ILE A 18 2.84 2.40 6.30
N THR A 19 1.72 1.76 6.61
CA THR A 19 1.70 0.64 7.55
C THR A 19 2.25 -0.59 6.84
N ARG A 20 3.05 -1.41 7.55
CA ARG A 20 3.59 -2.64 6.95
C ARG A 20 2.47 -3.62 6.62
N PHE A 21 2.61 -4.31 5.49
CA PHE A 21 1.71 -5.37 5.07
C PHE A 21 2.42 -6.73 5.12
N TYR A 22 1.89 -7.65 5.93
CA TYR A 22 2.50 -8.97 6.15
C TYR A 22 1.85 -10.09 5.32
N GLY A 23 0.73 -9.82 4.66
CA GLY A 23 -0.01 -10.82 3.89
C GLY A 23 -0.80 -11.83 4.72
N ASP A 24 -0.96 -11.61 6.03
CA ASP A 24 -1.82 -12.39 6.94
C ASP A 24 -3.31 -12.14 6.69
N ASP A 25 -3.66 -10.89 6.39
CA ASP A 25 -5.03 -10.43 6.22
C ASP A 25 -5.14 -9.61 4.93
N ALA A 26 -5.65 -10.25 3.88
CA ALA A 26 -5.82 -9.63 2.58
C ALA A 26 -6.80 -8.45 2.60
N SER A 27 -7.68 -8.33 3.60
CA SER A 27 -8.57 -7.15 3.71
C SER A 27 -7.79 -5.84 3.94
N LYS A 28 -6.59 -5.92 4.52
CA LYS A 28 -5.68 -4.77 4.72
C LYS A 28 -4.95 -4.36 3.45
N TRP A 29 -4.98 -5.19 2.39
CA TRP A 29 -4.27 -4.90 1.15
C TRP A 29 -4.66 -3.55 0.57
N LEU A 30 -5.96 -3.26 0.48
CA LEU A 30 -6.46 -2.02 -0.12
C LEU A 30 -5.94 -0.78 0.62
N THR A 31 -5.98 -0.81 1.95
CA THR A 31 -5.47 0.29 2.79
C THR A 31 -3.96 0.47 2.63
N PHE A 32 -3.21 -0.63 2.61
CA PHE A 32 -1.77 -0.61 2.36
C PHE A 32 -1.46 -0.04 0.97
N TRP A 33 -2.08 -0.59 -0.08
CA TRP A 33 -1.80 -0.22 -1.46
C TRP A 33 -2.12 1.25 -1.72
N ASN A 34 -3.28 1.76 -1.27
CA ASN A 34 -3.62 3.18 -1.44
C ASN A 34 -2.59 4.11 -0.77
N SER A 35 -2.11 3.73 0.42
CA SER A 35 -1.10 4.48 1.16
C SER A 35 0.25 4.46 0.45
N PHE A 36 0.68 3.27 0.02
CA PHE A 36 1.93 3.07 -0.69
C PHE A 36 1.93 3.74 -2.06
N GLU A 37 0.80 3.66 -2.77
CA GLU A 37 0.64 4.20 -4.11
C GLU A 37 0.79 5.72 -4.10
N THR A 38 0.11 6.38 -3.16
CA THR A 38 0.15 7.84 -2.99
C THR A 38 1.55 8.32 -2.57
N ALA A 39 2.21 7.61 -1.66
CA ALA A 39 3.48 8.06 -1.08
C ALA A 39 4.71 7.70 -1.93
N VAL A 40 4.68 6.56 -2.63
CA VAL A 40 5.85 5.96 -3.28
C VAL A 40 5.61 5.66 -4.75
N HIS A 41 4.55 4.93 -5.11
CA HIS A 41 4.34 4.49 -6.50
C HIS A 41 4.18 5.67 -7.47
N ASN A 42 3.34 6.65 -7.11
CA ASN A 42 3.07 7.85 -7.89
C ASN A 42 4.11 8.95 -7.70
N ASN A 43 5.13 8.73 -6.87
CA ASN A 43 6.18 9.72 -6.66
C ASN A 43 7.20 9.66 -7.81
N GLU A 44 7.14 10.64 -8.70
CA GLU A 44 8.04 10.78 -9.86
C GLU A 44 9.49 11.13 -9.47
N SER A 45 9.72 11.58 -8.23
CA SER A 45 11.07 11.84 -7.73
C SER A 45 11.83 10.56 -7.34
N LEU A 46 11.14 9.42 -7.31
CA LEU A 46 11.75 8.11 -7.02
C LEU A 46 11.82 7.29 -8.31
N ASN A 47 12.98 6.67 -8.56
CA ASN A 47 13.09 5.68 -9.63
C ASN A 47 12.51 4.32 -9.17
N ASN A 48 12.30 3.40 -10.10
CA ASN A 48 11.72 2.09 -9.80
C ASN A 48 12.56 1.25 -8.82
N VAL A 49 13.89 1.42 -8.79
CA VAL A 49 14.77 0.71 -7.84
C VAL A 49 14.50 1.20 -6.42
N ASP A 50 14.43 2.52 -6.21
CA ASP A 50 14.09 3.11 -4.91
C ASP A 50 12.67 2.73 -4.48
N LYS A 51 11.70 2.80 -5.41
CA LYS A 51 10.33 2.33 -5.15
C LYS A 51 10.30 0.87 -4.72
N PHE A 52 11.11 0.01 -5.32
CA PHE A 52 11.17 -1.39 -4.95
C PHE A 52 11.81 -1.60 -3.57
N ASN A 53 12.86 -0.84 -3.23
CA ASN A 53 13.43 -0.85 -1.88
C ASN A 53 12.38 -0.45 -0.84
N TYR A 54 11.63 0.62 -1.09
CA TYR A 54 10.52 1.04 -0.22
C TYR A 54 9.44 -0.03 -0.12
N LEU A 55 9.07 -0.67 -1.24
CA LEU A 55 8.10 -1.76 -1.26
C LEU A 55 8.56 -2.88 -0.32
N LYS A 56 9.76 -3.43 -0.51
CA LYS A 56 10.28 -4.52 0.35
C LYS A 56 10.39 -4.10 1.82
N ALA A 57 10.75 -2.85 2.13
CA ALA A 57 10.83 -2.34 3.49
C ALA A 57 9.47 -2.25 4.22
N HIS A 58 8.37 -2.16 3.45
CA HIS A 58 7.01 -2.12 3.97
C HIS A 58 6.26 -3.45 3.83
N LEU A 59 6.92 -4.49 3.33
CA LEU A 59 6.39 -5.85 3.28
C LEU A 59 7.00 -6.71 4.40
N GLY A 60 6.22 -7.68 4.85
CA GLY A 60 6.69 -8.74 5.73
C GLY A 60 5.97 -10.05 5.43
N GLY A 61 6.31 -11.10 6.17
CA GLY A 61 5.60 -12.39 6.12
C GLY A 61 5.39 -12.92 4.70
N SER A 62 4.17 -13.38 4.43
CA SER A 62 3.78 -13.94 3.12
C SER A 62 3.90 -12.93 1.97
N ALA A 63 3.68 -11.64 2.26
CA ALA A 63 3.78 -10.60 1.24
C ALA A 63 5.23 -10.35 0.82
N LEU A 64 6.17 -10.31 1.76
CA LEU A 64 7.60 -10.21 1.43
C LEU A 64 8.09 -11.46 0.69
N ASN A 65 7.71 -12.66 1.15
CA ASN A 65 8.06 -13.92 0.51
C ASN A 65 7.60 -13.99 -0.97
N THR A 66 6.51 -13.28 -1.32
CA THR A 66 6.01 -13.22 -2.70
C THR A 66 7.01 -12.56 -3.65
N VAL A 67 7.79 -11.61 -3.15
CA VAL A 67 8.71 -10.79 -3.96
C VAL A 67 10.18 -11.00 -3.57
N GLU A 68 10.47 -11.89 -2.62
CA GLU A 68 11.82 -12.12 -2.10
C GLU A 68 12.78 -12.63 -3.18
N GLY A 69 12.29 -13.48 -4.09
CA GLY A 69 13.07 -14.04 -5.20
C GLY A 69 13.35 -13.08 -6.36
N PHE A 70 12.78 -11.86 -6.34
CA PHE A 70 12.99 -10.87 -7.39
C PHE A 70 14.28 -10.08 -7.10
N PRO A 71 15.22 -9.98 -8.05
CA PRO A 71 16.35 -9.08 -7.91
C PRO A 71 15.85 -7.65 -7.86
N ILE A 72 16.47 -6.78 -7.05
CA ILE A 72 16.06 -5.38 -6.97
C ILE A 72 16.52 -4.65 -8.22
N SER A 73 15.62 -4.48 -9.18
CA SER A 73 15.87 -3.75 -10.44
C SER A 73 14.64 -2.96 -10.88
N ALA A 74 14.84 -1.99 -11.78
CA ALA A 74 13.75 -1.17 -12.31
C ALA A 74 12.69 -2.00 -13.06
N LYS A 75 13.13 -3.06 -13.76
CA LYS A 75 12.26 -3.93 -14.57
C LYS A 75 11.37 -4.82 -13.70
N THR A 76 11.95 -5.36 -12.63
CA THR A 76 11.28 -6.30 -11.73
C THR A 76 10.32 -5.63 -10.74
N TYR A 77 10.40 -4.31 -10.58
CA TYR A 77 9.50 -3.58 -9.69
C TYR A 77 8.04 -3.71 -10.13
N ASP A 78 7.76 -3.45 -11.42
CA ASP A 78 6.41 -3.53 -11.97
C ASP A 78 5.87 -4.97 -11.88
N GLU A 79 6.71 -5.97 -12.21
CA GLU A 79 6.38 -7.39 -12.06
C GLU A 79 6.06 -7.77 -10.60
N ALA A 80 6.82 -7.25 -9.63
CA ALA A 80 6.59 -7.49 -8.21
C ALA A 80 5.28 -6.85 -7.73
N VAL A 81 4.97 -5.64 -8.19
CA VAL A 81 3.70 -4.95 -7.88
C VAL A 81 2.51 -5.72 -8.45
N GLU A 82 2.59 -6.14 -9.72
CA GLU A 82 1.54 -6.95 -10.35
C GLU A 82 1.33 -8.27 -9.63
N LEU A 83 2.40 -8.96 -9.24
CA LEU A 83 2.31 -10.21 -8.50
C LEU A 83 1.62 -10.02 -7.13
N LEU A 84 1.95 -8.95 -6.41
CA LEU A 84 1.30 -8.64 -5.13
C LEU A 84 -0.18 -8.29 -5.32
N LYS A 85 -0.52 -7.50 -6.35
CA LYS A 85 -1.91 -7.20 -6.69
C LYS A 85 -2.69 -8.47 -7.02
N ASN A 86 -2.15 -9.35 -7.88
CA ASN A 86 -2.80 -10.61 -8.22
C ASN A 86 -3.02 -11.51 -6.99
N ARG A 87 -2.09 -11.51 -6.03
CA ARG A 87 -2.18 -12.36 -4.85
C ARG A 87 -3.12 -11.80 -3.77
N PHE A 88 -3.13 -10.49 -3.56
CA PHE A 88 -3.76 -9.86 -2.40
C PHE A 88 -4.90 -8.87 -2.74
N ALA A 89 -4.99 -8.39 -3.98
CA ALA A 89 -6.06 -7.48 -4.42
C ALA A 89 -7.35 -8.19 -4.85
N ASN A 90 -7.44 -9.51 -4.69
CA ASN A 90 -8.60 -10.28 -5.16
C ASN A 90 -9.92 -9.75 -4.58
N PRO A 91 -10.85 -9.25 -5.42
CA PRO A 91 -12.11 -8.66 -4.96
C PRO A 91 -13.02 -9.69 -4.28
N GLU A 92 -12.87 -10.98 -4.58
CA GLU A 92 -13.60 -12.07 -3.93
C GLU A 92 -13.29 -12.19 -2.43
N ILE A 93 -12.08 -11.82 -2.00
CA ILE A 93 -11.72 -11.81 -0.58
C ILE A 93 -12.34 -10.60 0.13
N LEU A 94 -12.51 -9.47 -0.56
CA LEU A 94 -13.21 -8.31 -0.01
C LEU A 94 -14.70 -8.61 0.21
N ILE A 95 -15.33 -9.29 -0.75
CA ILE A 95 -16.71 -9.76 -0.64
C ILE A 95 -16.84 -10.79 0.48
N GLN A 96 -15.94 -11.78 0.57
CA GLN A 96 -15.97 -12.77 1.65
C GLN A 96 -15.68 -12.16 3.03
N ALA A 97 -14.74 -11.21 3.14
CA ALA A 97 -14.50 -10.50 4.40
C ALA A 97 -15.73 -9.67 4.83
N HIS A 98 -16.43 -9.06 3.87
CA HIS A 98 -17.68 -8.34 4.14
C HIS A 98 -18.82 -9.30 4.53
N MET A 99 -18.99 -10.41 3.80
CA MET A 99 -19.96 -11.47 4.09
C MET A 99 -19.72 -12.09 5.46
N ASN A 100 -18.47 -12.44 5.81
CA ASN A 100 -18.13 -13.03 7.11
C ASN A 100 -18.40 -12.07 8.26
N LYS A 101 -18.14 -10.76 8.06
CA LYS A 101 -18.44 -9.73 9.06
C LYS A 101 -19.96 -9.60 9.28
N ILE A 102 -20.78 -9.73 8.23
CA ILE A 102 -22.24 -9.74 8.33
C ILE A 102 -22.74 -11.02 9.01
N LEU A 103 -22.22 -12.19 8.63
CA LEU A 103 -22.62 -13.49 9.17
C LEU A 103 -22.24 -13.66 10.65
N SER A 104 -21.10 -13.10 11.08
CA SER A 104 -20.72 -13.06 12.49
C SER A 104 -21.61 -12.19 13.38
N HIS A 105 -22.43 -11.31 12.79
CA HIS A 105 -23.37 -10.46 13.53
C HIS A 105 -24.76 -11.10 13.71
N TYR A 106 -25.06 -12.18 12.99
CA TYR A 106 -26.35 -12.89 13.05
C TYR A 106 -26.31 -14.18 13.88
N SER A 107 -25.17 -14.53 14.49
CA SER A 107 -25.08 -15.61 15.48
C SER A 107 -25.24 -15.05 16.90
N LEU A 108 -26.48 -14.73 17.27
CA LEU A 108 -26.95 -14.49 18.64
C LEU A 108 -28.30 -15.17 18.83
#